data_AF-A0A9X2I6Y2-F1
#
_entry.id   AF-A0A9X2I6Y2-F1
#
_cell.length_a   1.000
_cell.length_b   1.000
_cell.length_c   1.000
_cell.angle_alpha   90.00
_cell.angle_beta   90.00
_cell.angle_gamma   90.00
#
_symmetry.space_group_name_H-M   'P 1'
#
loop_
_entity.id
_entity.type
_entity.pdbx_description
1 polymer ?
#
loop_
_entity_poly.entity_id
_entity_poly.type
_entity_poly.pdbx_seq_one_letter_code
_entity_poly.pdbx_strand_id
1 'polypeptide(L)' 'MPEQNTSKGQTEEYLTRKEVCQMLKIAYSTLYEYTKAGKLKKFGLGRRVYYKRSQIEEALIEI' A
#
# COMPACT_ATOMS: atom_id res chain seq x y z
N MET A 1 -21.04 0.16 0.98
CA MET A 1 -19.92 1.11 1.16
C MET A 1 -18.68 0.34 1.59
N PRO A 2 -17.47 0.54 1.04
CA PRO A 2 -17.03 1.59 0.11
C PRO A 2 -16.87 1.10 -1.35
N GLU A 3 -16.84 2.08 -2.22
CA GLU A 3 -16.93 2.07 -3.68
C GLU A 3 -15.54 1.83 -4.31
N GLN A 4 -15.40 0.73 -5.05
CA GLN A 4 -14.24 0.46 -5.91
C GLN A 4 -14.42 1.26 -7.20
N ASN A 5 -13.84 2.46 -7.27
CA ASN A 5 -13.86 3.28 -8.48
C ASN A 5 -12.85 2.73 -9.51
N THR A 6 -13.35 2.03 -10.52
CA THR A 6 -12.61 1.71 -11.74
C THR A 6 -12.61 2.92 -12.67
N SER A 7 -11.52 3.67 -12.73
CA SER A 7 -11.23 4.60 -13.83
C SER A 7 -9.75 4.50 -14.19
N LYS A 8 -9.50 3.82 -15.33
CA LYS A 8 -8.17 3.67 -15.93
C LYS A 8 -7.65 5.03 -16.41
N GLY A 9 -6.57 5.49 -15.78
CA GLY A 9 -5.80 6.66 -16.19
C GLY A 9 -4.47 6.68 -15.45
N GLN A 10 -3.52 5.87 -15.91
CA GLN A 10 -2.09 5.94 -15.62
C GLN A 10 -1.64 6.08 -14.13
N THR A 11 -1.44 4.91 -13.51
CA THR A 11 -0.14 4.48 -12.92
C THR A 11 0.31 4.99 -11.55
N GLU A 12 -0.54 5.40 -10.61
CA GLU A 12 -0.15 5.40 -9.17
C GLU A 12 -1.37 5.16 -8.26
N GLU A 13 -1.91 3.93 -8.27
CA GLU A 13 -2.99 3.56 -7.34
C GLU A 13 -2.51 3.70 -5.89
N TYR A 14 -3.14 4.65 -5.18
CA TYR A 14 -3.00 4.84 -3.75
C TYR A 14 -3.87 3.80 -3.02
N LEU A 15 -3.25 2.70 -2.65
CA LEU A 15 -3.84 1.60 -1.90
C LEU A 15 -3.90 1.95 -0.42
N THR A 16 -5.01 1.62 0.23
CA THR A 16 -5.06 1.70 1.70
C THR A 16 -4.30 0.54 2.34
N ARG A 17 -3.93 0.66 3.62
CA ARG A 17 -3.30 -0.46 4.39
C ARG A 17 -4.04 -1.80 4.26
N LYS A 18 -5.37 -1.77 4.07
CA LYS A 18 -6.20 -2.98 3.91
C LYS A 18 -5.96 -3.64 2.56
N GLU A 19 -5.92 -2.84 1.50
CA GLU A 19 -5.72 -3.34 0.14
C GLU A 19 -4.30 -3.88 -0.05
N VAL A 20 -3.29 -3.19 0.48
CA VAL A 20 -1.90 -3.70 0.45
C VAL A 20 -1.77 -5.03 1.18
N CYS A 21 -2.39 -5.14 2.36
CA CYS A 21 -2.47 -6.38 3.13
C CYS A 21 -3.15 -7.51 2.32
N GLN A 22 -4.20 -7.19 1.59
CA GLN A 22 -4.92 -8.15 0.73
C GLN A 22 -4.14 -8.52 -0.54
N MET A 23 -3.42 -7.58 -1.16
CA MET A 23 -2.56 -7.81 -2.32
C MET A 23 -1.40 -8.75 -2.00
N LEU A 24 -0.68 -8.48 -0.91
CA LEU A 24 0.48 -9.28 -0.50
C LEU A 24 0.10 -10.50 0.34
N LYS A 25 -1.17 -10.62 0.74
CA LYS A 25 -1.65 -11.63 1.72
C LYS A 25 -0.81 -11.66 3.01
N ILE A 26 -0.33 -10.50 3.47
CA ILE A 26 0.42 -10.36 4.73
C ILE A 26 -0.47 -9.83 5.84
N ALA A 27 -0.07 -9.95 7.10
CA ALA A 27 -0.79 -9.33 8.21
C ALA A 27 -0.54 -7.81 8.29
N TYR A 28 -1.45 -7.08 8.94
CA TYR A 28 -1.28 -5.65 9.23
C TYR A 28 0.00 -5.36 10.02
N SER A 29 0.40 -6.27 10.91
CA SER A 29 1.63 -6.18 11.69
C SER A 29 2.85 -6.17 10.77
N THR A 30 2.92 -7.10 9.83
CA THR A 30 4.00 -7.20 8.84
C THR A 30 4.07 -5.94 7.96
N LEU A 31 2.92 -5.41 7.54
CA LEU A 31 2.85 -4.15 6.80
C LEU A 31 3.37 -2.96 7.63
N TYR A 32 3.03 -2.93 8.92
CA TYR A 32 3.54 -1.91 9.85
C TYR A 32 5.05 -2.03 10.04
N GLU A 33 5.58 -3.24 10.17
CA GLU A 33 7.01 -3.49 10.25
C GLU A 33 7.73 -3.04 8.98
N TYR A 34 7.21 -3.32 7.80
CA TYR A 34 7.82 -2.87 6.55
C TYR A 34 7.80 -1.35 6.36
N THR A 35 6.72 -0.70 6.78
CA THR A 35 6.64 0.77 6.75
C THR A 35 7.52 1.42 7.80
N LYS A 36 7.70 0.77 8.96
CA LYS A 36 8.64 1.20 10.00
C LYS A 36 10.10 0.94 9.60
N ALA A 37 10.36 -0.15 8.90
CA ALA A 37 11.67 -0.49 8.35
C ALA A 37 12.08 0.40 7.16
N GLY A 38 11.19 1.29 6.69
CA GLY A 38 11.45 2.17 5.55
C GLY A 38 11.40 1.47 4.19
N LYS A 39 10.97 0.19 4.15
CA LYS A 39 10.80 -0.56 2.90
C LYS A 39 9.61 -0.02 2.11
N LEU A 40 8.49 0.30 2.78
CA LEU A 40 7.33 0.94 2.15
C LEU A 40 7.21 2.41 2.55
N LYS A 41 7.11 3.33 1.57
CA LYS A 41 6.70 4.71 1.87
C LYS A 41 5.19 4.80 2.06
N LYS A 42 4.82 5.37 3.20
CA LYS A 42 3.45 5.71 3.55
C LYS A 42 3.17 7.17 3.21
N PHE A 43 2.04 7.41 2.56
CA PHE A 43 1.51 8.74 2.26
C PHE A 43 0.38 9.04 3.25
N GLY A 44 0.62 9.98 4.16
CA GLY A 44 -0.40 10.45 5.07
C GLY A 44 -1.27 11.50 4.39
N LEU A 45 -2.58 11.27 4.31
CA LEU A 45 -3.56 12.28 3.94
C LEU A 45 -4.47 12.53 5.17
N GLY A 46 -4.11 13.54 5.96
CA GLY A 46 -4.77 13.84 7.23
C GLY A 46 -4.68 12.66 8.22
N ARG A 47 -5.83 12.07 8.60
CA ARG A 47 -5.93 10.89 9.49
C ARG A 47 -5.83 9.54 8.77
N ARG A 48 -5.74 9.53 7.44
CA ARG A 48 -5.68 8.30 6.63
C ARG A 48 -4.29 8.10 6.05
N VAL A 49 -3.90 6.85 5.89
CA VAL A 49 -2.61 6.45 5.34
C VAL A 49 -2.84 5.64 4.07
N TYR A 50 -2.18 6.06 3.01
CA TYR A 50 -2.20 5.50 1.67
C TYR A 50 -0.81 5.03 1.26
N TYR A 51 -0.76 4.11 0.30
CA TYR A 51 0.45 3.48 -0.21
C TYR A 51 0.40 3.48 -1.73
N LYS A 52 1.49 3.86 -2.39
CA LYS A 52 1.56 3.74 -3.85
C LYS A 52 1.89 2.31 -4.22
N ARG A 53 1.18 1.75 -5.20
CA ARG A 53 1.46 0.41 -5.74
C ARG A 53 2.91 0.22 -6.19
N SER A 54 3.46 1.17 -6.97
CA SER A 54 4.83 1.10 -7.45
C SER A 54 5.86 0.97 -6.32
N GLN A 55 5.64 1.63 -5.18
CA GLN A 55 6.54 1.53 -4.04
C GLN A 55 6.38 0.23 -3.25
N ILE A 56 5.22 -0.42 -3.33
CA ILE A 56 5.04 -1.75 -2.76
C ILE A 56 5.84 -2.76 -3.58
N GLU A 57 5.77 -2.67 -4.91
CA GLU A 57 6.54 -3.52 -5.82
C GLU A 57 8.05 -3.27 -5.68
N GLU A 58 8.51 -2.02 -5.55
CA GLU A 58 9.92 -1.70 -5.24
C GLU A 58 10.37 -2.22 -3.86
N ALA A 59 9.44 -2.36 -2.89
CA ALA A 59 9.74 -2.85 -1.56
C ALA A 59 9.82 -4.38 -1.47
N LEU A 60 9.25 -5.10 -2.45
CA LEU A 60 9.41 -6.55 -2.57
C LEU A 60 10.83 -6.83 -3.04
N ILE A 61 11.66 -7.24 -2.09
CA ILE A 61 12.98 -7.80 -2.38
C ILE A 61 12.79 -9.31 -2.49
N GLU A 62 13.01 -9.88 -3.67
CA GLU A 62 13.16 -11.33 -3.83
C GLU A 62 14.44 -11.78 -3.11
N ILE A 63 14.33 -12.85 -2.32
CA ILE A 63 15.44 -13.50 -1.60
C ILE A 63 15.56 -14.93 -2.13
#